data_AF-A0A958XNU1-F1
#
_entry.id   AF-A0A958XNU1-F1
#
_cell.length_a   1.000
_cell.length_b   1.000
_cell.length_c   1.000
_cell.angle_alpha   90.00
_cell.angle_beta   90.00
_cell.angle_gamma   90.00
#
_symmetry.space_group_name_H-M   'P 1'
#
loop_
_entity.id
_entity.type
_entity.pdbx_description
1 polymer ?
#
loop_
_entity_poly.entity_id
_entity_poly.type
_entity_poly.pdbx_seq_one_letter_code
_entity_poly.pdbx_strand_id
1 'polypeptide(L)'
;MQLGEYIEEYDERNSDNKIKAVKSVSVTKEFKETNAKVNKDELSGYKIVPPNHLSYVQTTKNEKCFANALNTTNETYVVTQVNRVIRSKDETILNIGFLHLIFRGEAFDKYAIFNSWGSARETFDWNELCRTKIPLPPLEVQQAIVNLYHCAEEAKNIAAEAREKMKTLCPALV
;
A
#
# COMPACT_ATOMS: atom_id res chain seq x y z
N MET A 1 -8.35 20.30 -4.98
CA MET A 1 -8.43 20.10 -3.52
C MET A 1 -7.16 19.43 -3.03
N GLN A 2 -6.88 19.53 -1.74
CA GLN A 2 -5.71 18.90 -1.13
C GLN A 2 -6.10 17.51 -0.60
N LEU A 3 -5.21 16.53 -0.72
CA LEU A 3 -5.50 15.15 -0.32
C LEU A 3 -5.86 15.05 1.18
N GLY A 4 -5.22 15.85 2.03
CA GLY A 4 -5.46 15.86 3.49
C GLY A 4 -6.89 16.23 3.90
N GLU A 5 -7.69 16.78 2.98
CA GLU A 5 -9.12 17.01 3.21
C GLU A 5 -9.90 15.69 3.24
N TYR A 6 -9.46 14.65 2.52
CA TYR A 6 -10.17 13.39 2.29
C TYR A 6 -9.60 12.17 3.00
N ILE A 7 -8.38 12.25 3.51
CA ILE A 7 -7.72 11.16 4.24
C ILE A 7 -7.41 11.55 5.68
N GLU A 8 -7.37 10.56 6.55
CA GLU A 8 -6.92 10.71 7.93
C GLU A 8 -5.94 9.61 8.32
N GLU A 9 -5.12 9.91 9.33
CA GLU A 9 -4.28 8.89 9.95
C GLU A 9 -5.10 7.97 10.84
N TYR A 10 -4.75 6.70 10.78
CA TYR A 10 -5.23 5.66 11.68
C TYR A 10 -4.07 5.20 12.55
N ASP A 11 -3.86 5.83 13.71
CA ASP A 11 -2.72 5.53 14.60
C ASP A 11 -3.07 4.57 15.75
N GLU A 12 -3.92 3.58 15.47
CA GLU A 12 -4.29 2.57 16.45
C GLU A 12 -3.17 1.55 16.67
N ARG A 13 -2.93 1.22 17.94
CA ARG A 13 -1.84 0.34 18.36
C ARG A 13 -2.37 -1.01 18.78
N ASN A 14 -1.58 -2.05 18.52
CA ASN A 14 -1.86 -3.43 18.94
C ASN A 14 -1.62 -3.60 20.45
N SER A 15 -2.11 -2.69 21.30
CA SER A 15 -1.72 -2.56 22.71
C SER A 15 -1.99 -3.81 23.54
N ASP A 16 -3.00 -4.60 23.20
CA ASP A 16 -3.30 -5.89 23.83
C ASP A 16 -2.46 -7.06 23.28
N ASN A 17 -1.62 -6.77 22.28
CA ASN A 17 -0.70 -7.68 21.63
C ASN A 17 -1.39 -8.90 21.00
N LYS A 18 -2.70 -8.84 20.69
CA LYS A 18 -3.46 -9.98 20.17
C LYS A 18 -3.18 -10.27 18.70
N ILE A 19 -2.93 -9.25 17.89
CA ILE A 19 -2.68 -9.44 16.45
C ILE A 19 -1.22 -9.86 16.25
N LYS A 20 -1.02 -11.08 15.74
CA LYS A 20 0.32 -11.67 15.51
C LYS A 20 0.74 -11.71 14.04
N ALA A 21 -0.16 -11.31 13.14
CA ALA A 21 0.08 -11.26 11.71
C ALA A 21 0.85 -9.98 11.36
N VAL A 22 2.18 -10.10 11.28
CA VAL A 22 3.07 -8.99 10.97
C VAL A 22 3.34 -8.94 9.47
N LYS A 23 3.10 -7.80 8.83
CA LYS A 23 3.39 -7.59 7.41
C LYS A 23 4.42 -6.49 7.22
N SER A 24 5.20 -6.58 6.15
CA SER A 24 6.05 -5.51 5.66
C SER A 24 5.41 -4.83 4.45
N VAL A 25 5.63 -3.54 4.29
CA VAL A 25 5.32 -2.82 3.05
C VAL A 25 6.50 -2.99 2.10
N SER A 26 6.22 -3.41 0.87
CA SER A 26 7.26 -3.66 -0.14
C SER A 26 7.33 -2.57 -1.21
N VAL A 27 8.47 -2.51 -1.92
CA VAL A 27 8.67 -1.63 -3.08
C VAL A 27 7.74 -1.95 -4.26
N THR A 28 7.18 -3.16 -4.32
CA THR A 28 6.13 -3.53 -5.30
C THR A 28 4.74 -3.07 -4.87
N LYS A 29 4.67 -2.33 -3.77
CA LYS A 29 3.49 -1.68 -3.20
C LYS A 29 2.40 -2.63 -2.71
N GLU A 30 2.87 -3.72 -2.11
CA GLU A 30 2.08 -4.82 -1.56
C GLU A 30 2.50 -5.11 -0.12
N PHE A 31 1.57 -5.64 0.68
CA PHE A 31 1.89 -6.26 1.95
C PHE A 31 2.53 -7.63 1.72
N LYS A 32 3.69 -7.86 2.32
CA LYS A 32 4.40 -9.15 2.26
C LYS A 32 4.67 -9.69 3.65
N GLU A 33 4.95 -10.99 3.71
CA GLU A 33 5.53 -11.57 4.92
C GLU A 33 6.86 -10.88 5.23
N THR A 34 7.10 -10.64 6.51
CA THR A 34 8.35 -10.03 6.96
C THR A 34 9.47 -11.07 6.96
N ASN A 35 10.59 -10.76 6.31
CA ASN A 35 11.82 -11.54 6.41
C ASN A 35 12.66 -11.17 7.65
N ALA A 36 12.27 -10.11 8.37
CA ALA A 36 12.96 -9.70 9.59
C ALA A 36 12.62 -10.65 10.76
N LYS A 37 13.58 -10.86 11.66
CA LYS A 37 13.32 -11.53 12.94
C LYS A 37 12.44 -10.63 13.79
N VAL A 38 11.16 -10.98 13.89
CA VAL A 38 10.17 -10.24 14.71
C VAL A 38 9.83 -11.07 15.94
N ASN A 39 9.98 -10.46 17.11
CA ASN A 39 9.48 -11.04 18.35
C ASN A 39 7.95 -10.89 18.41
N LYS A 40 7.22 -11.98 18.17
CA LYS A 40 5.74 -11.97 18.15
C LYS A 40 5.12 -11.73 19.53
N ASP A 41 5.89 -11.84 20.60
CA ASP A 41 5.44 -11.54 21.95
C ASP A 41 5.56 -10.05 22.30
N GLU A 42 6.21 -9.24 21.46
CA GLU A 42 6.46 -7.81 21.68
C GLU A 42 5.93 -6.94 20.53
N LEU A 43 4.64 -7.09 20.20
CA LEU A 43 3.99 -6.34 19.12
C LEU A 43 3.11 -5.20 19.62
N SER A 44 3.13 -4.86 20.91
CA SER A 44 2.21 -3.88 21.50
C SER A 44 2.34 -2.47 20.91
N GLY A 45 3.53 -2.09 20.47
CA GLY A 45 3.80 -0.80 19.80
C GLY A 45 3.54 -0.78 18.29
N TYR A 46 3.27 -1.94 17.67
CA TYR A 46 2.99 -2.02 16.25
C TYR A 46 1.63 -1.38 15.93
N LYS A 47 1.51 -0.81 14.73
CA LYS A 47 0.28 -0.18 14.25
C LYS A 47 -0.62 -1.20 13.61
N ILE A 48 -1.92 -1.10 13.90
CA ILE A 48 -2.96 -1.96 13.33
C ILE A 48 -3.28 -1.50 11.92
N VAL A 49 -3.43 -2.45 11.00
CA VAL A 49 -3.88 -2.23 9.62
C VAL A 49 -5.12 -3.08 9.35
N PRO A 50 -6.33 -2.54 9.56
CA PRO A 50 -7.57 -3.21 9.20
C PRO A 50 -7.73 -3.36 7.67
N PRO A 51 -8.73 -4.13 7.19
CA PRO A 51 -9.18 -4.06 5.81
C PRO A 51 -9.41 -2.62 5.34
N ASN A 52 -9.17 -2.33 4.07
CA ASN A 52 -9.33 -1.01 3.46
C ASN A 52 -8.48 0.11 4.11
N HIS A 53 -7.36 -0.25 4.75
CA HIS A 53 -6.38 0.72 5.23
C HIS A 53 -5.08 0.61 4.44
N LEU A 54 -4.46 1.76 4.18
CA LEU A 54 -3.20 1.86 3.47
C LEU A 54 -2.08 2.17 4.46
N SER A 55 -1.00 1.39 4.39
CA SER A 55 0.24 1.68 5.13
C SER A 55 1.30 2.21 4.19
N TYR A 56 2.09 3.20 4.61
CA TYR A 56 3.22 3.71 3.85
C TYR A 56 4.44 4.02 4.72
N VAL A 57 5.60 4.04 4.08
CA VAL A 57 6.88 4.41 4.68
C VAL A 57 7.24 5.82 4.22
N GLN A 58 7.63 6.68 5.16
CA GLN A 58 7.96 8.09 4.86
C GLN A 58 9.30 8.26 4.15
N THR A 59 10.22 7.31 4.28
CA THR A 59 11.55 7.38 3.67
C THR A 59 11.48 6.96 2.21
N THR A 60 11.86 7.86 1.28
CA THR A 60 11.80 7.62 -0.17
C THR A 60 13.16 7.30 -0.79
N LYS A 61 14.26 7.74 -0.16
CA LYS A 61 15.63 7.66 -0.71
C LYS A 61 16.18 6.25 -0.87
N ASN A 62 15.97 5.39 0.12
CA ASN A 62 16.53 4.02 0.09
C ASN A 62 15.80 3.11 -0.91
N GLU A 63 14.52 3.36 -1.15
CA GLU A 63 13.65 2.47 -1.92
C GLU A 63 13.37 2.96 -3.34
N LYS A 64 13.81 4.18 -3.69
CA LYS A 64 13.56 4.83 -5.00
C LYS A 64 12.07 4.87 -5.39
N CYS A 65 11.17 4.77 -4.42
CA CYS A 65 9.73 4.83 -4.61
C CYS A 65 9.04 5.27 -3.30
N PHE A 66 7.78 5.69 -3.43
CA PHE A 66 6.87 5.85 -2.30
C PHE A 66 6.31 4.47 -1.92
N ALA A 67 6.99 3.78 -1.02
CA ALA A 67 6.61 2.45 -0.58
C ALA A 67 5.31 2.50 0.23
N ASN A 68 4.27 1.85 -0.29
CA ASN A 68 2.94 1.85 0.30
C ASN A 68 2.19 0.56 -0.05
N ALA A 69 1.23 0.13 0.77
CA ALA A 69 0.43 -1.05 0.51
C ALA A 69 -0.98 -0.88 1.05
N LEU A 70 -1.97 -1.33 0.28
CA LEU A 70 -3.36 -1.39 0.70
C LEU A 70 -3.71 -2.79 1.22
N ASN A 71 -4.41 -2.85 2.34
CA ASN A 71 -4.95 -4.11 2.85
C ASN A 71 -6.26 -4.41 2.13
N THR A 72 -6.18 -5.26 1.10
CA THR A 72 -7.32 -5.72 0.31
C THR A 72 -7.94 -7.02 0.83
N THR A 73 -7.46 -7.52 1.97
CA THR A 73 -7.96 -8.75 2.59
C THR A 73 -9.01 -8.45 3.64
N ASN A 74 -9.70 -9.50 4.12
CA ASN A 74 -10.62 -9.40 5.26
C ASN A 74 -9.92 -9.56 6.62
N GLU A 75 -8.59 -9.68 6.64
CA GLU A 75 -7.81 -9.88 7.85
C GLU A 75 -7.18 -8.56 8.32
N THR A 76 -6.96 -8.44 9.62
CA THR A 76 -6.23 -7.31 10.20
C THR A 76 -4.79 -7.70 10.47
N TYR A 77 -3.86 -6.83 10.06
CA TYR A 77 -2.42 -7.04 10.24
C TYR A 77 -1.82 -6.00 11.18
N VAL A 78 -0.55 -6.18 11.50
CA VAL A 78 0.25 -5.16 12.15
C VAL A 78 1.51 -4.83 11.35
N VAL A 79 1.88 -3.56 11.37
CA VAL A 79 3.12 -3.02 10.78
C VAL A 79 3.94 -2.34 11.85
N THR A 80 5.25 -2.23 11.62
CA THR A 80 6.15 -1.57 12.58
C THR A 80 5.75 -0.11 12.79
N GLN A 81 6.06 0.42 13.98
CA GLN A 81 5.71 1.79 14.39
C GLN A 81 6.24 2.91 13.47
N VAL A 82 7.21 2.62 12.61
CA VAL A 82 7.77 3.60 11.65
C VAL A 82 6.85 3.85 10.45
N ASN A 83 5.93 2.92 10.18
CA ASN A 83 4.93 3.09 9.14
C ASN A 83 3.88 4.11 9.57
N ARG A 84 3.20 4.69 8.61
CA ARG A 84 1.97 5.44 8.81
C ARG A 84 0.83 4.69 8.16
N VAL A 85 -0.28 4.60 8.87
CA VAL A 85 -1.49 3.94 8.39
C VAL A 85 -2.54 5.02 8.18
N ILE A 86 -3.22 4.97 7.05
CA ILE A 86 -4.21 5.97 6.64
C ILE A 86 -5.46 5.30 6.11
N ARG A 87 -6.56 6.05 6.16
CA ARG A 87 -7.84 5.67 5.55
C ARG A 87 -8.53 6.88 4.94
N SER A 88 -9.55 6.61 4.14
CA SER A 88 -10.50 7.63 3.71
C SER A 88 -11.30 8.13 4.92
N LYS A 89 -11.50 9.44 5.04
CA LYS A 89 -12.44 10.01 6.04
C LYS A 89 -13.89 9.66 5.72
N ASP A 90 -14.19 9.61 4.42
CA ASP A 90 -15.50 9.28 3.89
C ASP A 90 -15.32 8.40 2.64
N GLU A 91 -15.69 7.13 2.78
CA GLU A 91 -15.60 6.14 1.72
C GLU A 91 -16.58 6.40 0.56
N THR A 92 -17.58 7.26 0.78
CA THR A 92 -18.51 7.71 -0.28
C THR A 92 -17.91 8.81 -1.16
N ILE A 93 -16.80 9.42 -0.72
CA ILE A 93 -16.09 10.48 -1.45
C ILE A 93 -14.80 9.95 -2.07
N LEU A 94 -14.01 9.21 -1.30
CA LEU A 94 -12.71 8.69 -1.73
C LEU A 94 -12.65 7.18 -1.53
N ASN A 95 -12.56 6.45 -2.63
CA ASN A 95 -12.19 5.04 -2.60
C ASN A 95 -10.68 4.91 -2.34
N ILE A 96 -10.30 4.29 -1.22
CA ILE A 96 -8.89 4.11 -0.85
C ILE A 96 -8.11 3.24 -1.84
N GLY A 97 -8.79 2.31 -2.52
CA GLY A 97 -8.25 1.51 -3.62
C GLY A 97 -7.88 2.37 -4.82
N PHE A 98 -8.71 3.36 -5.16
CA PHE A 98 -8.37 4.31 -6.22
C PHE A 98 -7.14 5.15 -5.85
N LEU A 99 -7.06 5.61 -4.59
CA LEU A 99 -5.87 6.31 -4.10
C LEU A 99 -4.61 5.43 -4.18
N HIS A 100 -4.72 4.16 -3.79
CA HIS A 100 -3.63 3.19 -3.90
C HIS A 100 -3.13 3.08 -5.34
N LEU A 101 -4.03 3.01 -6.34
CA LEU A 101 -3.64 2.98 -7.75
C LEU A 101 -2.89 4.24 -8.21
N ILE A 102 -3.29 5.43 -7.75
CA ILE A 102 -2.53 6.67 -8.01
C ILE A 102 -1.12 6.55 -7.43
N PHE A 103 -1.00 6.11 -6.17
CA PHE A 103 0.30 5.93 -5.51
C PHE A 103 1.13 4.81 -6.11
N ARG A 104 0.55 3.88 -6.87
CA ARG A 104 1.27 2.86 -7.63
C ARG A 104 1.94 3.39 -8.89
N GLY A 105 1.51 4.54 -9.40
CA GLY A 105 2.09 5.14 -10.60
C GLY A 105 3.50 5.67 -10.36
N GLU A 106 4.39 5.44 -11.32
CA GLU A 106 5.77 5.97 -11.32
C GLU A 106 5.80 7.51 -11.24
N ALA A 107 4.77 8.18 -11.76
CA ALA A 107 4.62 9.63 -11.63
C ALA A 107 4.52 10.07 -10.17
N PHE A 108 3.81 9.30 -9.34
CA PHE A 108 3.71 9.60 -7.91
C PHE A 108 5.03 9.31 -7.18
N ASP A 109 5.75 8.26 -7.58
CA ASP A 109 7.09 7.98 -7.03
C ASP A 109 8.05 9.15 -7.28
N LYS A 110 8.10 9.65 -8.52
CA LYS A 110 8.90 10.83 -8.87
C LYS A 110 8.48 12.06 -8.08
N TYR A 111 7.17 12.27 -7.92
CA TYR A 111 6.64 13.37 -7.13
C TYR A 111 7.06 13.26 -5.66
N ALA A 112 6.89 12.11 -5.03
CA ALA A 112 7.22 11.91 -3.62
C ALA A 112 8.72 12.10 -3.36
N ILE A 113 9.58 11.57 -4.25
CA ILE A 113 11.04 11.75 -4.17
C ILE A 113 11.41 13.23 -4.32
N PHE A 114 10.85 13.93 -5.32
CA PHE A 114 11.17 15.34 -5.55
C PHE A 114 10.76 16.24 -4.39
N ASN A 115 9.64 15.92 -3.73
CA ASN A 115 9.14 16.68 -2.58
C ASN A 115 9.62 16.13 -1.23
N SER A 116 10.59 15.20 -1.23
CA SER A 116 11.20 14.71 0.01
C SER A 116 12.28 15.69 0.48
N TRP A 117 12.40 15.86 1.80
CA TRP A 117 13.38 16.77 2.40
C TRP A 117 14.06 16.12 3.61
N GLY A 118 15.23 16.63 3.99
CA GLY A 118 16.03 16.12 5.12
C GLY A 118 17.43 15.66 4.70
N SER A 119 18.45 15.92 5.53
CA SER A 119 19.86 15.67 5.19
C SER A 119 20.27 14.20 5.37
N ALA A 120 19.94 13.59 6.51
CA ALA A 120 20.31 12.20 6.83
C ALA A 120 19.25 11.16 6.38
N ARG A 121 17.97 11.56 6.33
CA ARG A 121 16.85 10.78 5.76
C ARG A 121 15.96 11.75 5.01
N GLU A 122 15.90 11.62 3.69
CA GLU A 122 14.93 12.36 2.89
C GLU A 122 13.56 11.72 3.11
N THR A 123 12.62 12.49 3.65
CA THR A 123 11.29 12.03 4.03
C THR A 123 10.20 12.76 3.26
N PHE A 124 9.24 12.00 2.76
CA PHE A 124 7.93 12.47 2.34
C PHE A 124 6.95 12.24 3.49
N ASP A 125 6.75 13.27 4.30
CA ASP A 125 6.01 13.19 5.56
C ASP A 125 4.49 13.31 5.37
N TRP A 126 3.74 13.29 6.48
CA TRP A 126 2.29 13.50 6.49
C TRP A 126 1.84 14.78 5.80
N ASN A 127 2.55 15.86 6.09
CA ASN A 127 2.14 17.19 5.70
C ASN A 127 2.33 17.35 4.18
N GLU A 128 3.41 16.78 3.64
CA GLU A 128 3.59 16.68 2.19
C GLU A 128 2.53 15.80 1.52
N LEU A 129 2.21 14.64 2.12
CA LEU A 129 1.12 13.80 1.62
C LEU A 129 -0.21 14.56 1.61
N CYS A 130 -0.54 15.27 2.69
CA CYS A 130 -1.76 16.08 2.80
C CYS A 130 -1.84 17.18 1.75
N ARG A 131 -0.71 17.83 1.42
CA ARG A 131 -0.63 18.90 0.41
C ARG A 131 -0.78 18.40 -1.03
N THR A 132 -0.61 17.09 -1.26
CA THR A 132 -0.71 16.47 -2.58
C THR A 132 -2.05 16.79 -3.23
N LYS A 133 -2.02 17.16 -4.51
CA LYS A 133 -3.22 17.30 -5.34
C LYS A 133 -3.39 16.03 -6.16
N ILE A 134 -4.55 15.40 -6.05
CA ILE A 134 -4.92 14.24 -6.85
C ILE A 134 -6.17 14.54 -7.69
N PRO A 135 -6.35 13.90 -8.85
CA PRO A 135 -7.66 13.86 -9.48
C PRO A 135 -8.63 13.14 -8.54
N LEU A 136 -9.82 13.69 -8.36
CA LEU A 136 -10.89 13.08 -7.58
C LEU A 136 -12.18 13.06 -8.40
N PRO A 137 -12.33 12.10 -9.33
CA PRO A 137 -13.56 11.95 -10.09
C PRO A 137 -14.70 11.43 -9.20
N PRO A 138 -15.96 11.40 -9.68
CA PRO A 138 -17.08 10.80 -8.94
C PRO A 138 -16.77 9.36 -8.48
N LEU A 139 -17.33 8.95 -7.35
CA LEU A 139 -17.03 7.66 -6.71
C LEU A 139 -17.22 6.46 -7.67
N GLU A 140 -18.27 6.49 -8.49
CA GLU A 140 -18.54 5.45 -9.49
C GLU A 140 -17.39 5.29 -10.50
N VAL A 141 -16.78 6.40 -10.90
CA VAL A 141 -15.62 6.41 -11.81
C VAL A 141 -14.38 5.88 -11.09
N GLN A 142 -14.17 6.27 -9.83
CA GLN A 142 -13.09 5.71 -9.02
C GLN A 142 -13.22 4.19 -8.91
N GLN A 143 -14.42 3.69 -8.62
CA GLN A 143 -14.70 2.26 -8.53
C GLN A 143 -14.52 1.54 -9.87
N ALA A 144 -14.97 2.14 -10.98
CA ALA A 144 -14.77 1.58 -12.31
C ALA A 144 -13.28 1.41 -12.66
N ILE A 145 -12.44 2.38 -12.29
CA ILE A 145 -10.98 2.32 -12.48
C ILE A 145 -10.38 1.19 -11.63
N VAL A 146 -10.79 1.07 -10.37
CA VAL A 146 -10.34 -0.01 -9.47
C VAL A 146 -10.72 -1.38 -10.03
N ASN A 147 -11.97 -1.55 -10.48
CA ASN A 147 -12.45 -2.80 -11.06
C ASN A 147 -11.67 -3.16 -12.33
N LEU A 148 -11.46 -2.19 -13.23
CA LEU A 148 -10.70 -2.41 -14.46
C LEU A 148 -9.27 -2.86 -14.16
N TYR A 149 -8.62 -2.24 -13.17
CA TYR A 149 -7.30 -2.64 -12.72
C TYR A 149 -7.28 -4.09 -12.23
N HIS A 150 -8.23 -4.49 -11.38
CA HIS A 150 -8.31 -5.86 -10.88
C HIS A 150 -8.54 -6.88 -12.01
N CYS A 151 -9.43 -6.58 -12.96
CA CYS A 151 -9.64 -7.44 -14.13
C CYS A 151 -8.35 -7.60 -14.95
N ALA A 152 -7.57 -6.53 -15.14
CA ALA A 152 -6.31 -6.59 -15.87
C ALA A 152 -5.26 -7.46 -15.15
N GLU A 153 -5.15 -7.35 -13.83
CA GLU A 153 -4.22 -8.16 -13.03
C GLU A 153 -4.64 -9.63 -13.00
N GLU A 154 -5.94 -9.93 -12.90
CA GLU A 154 -6.46 -11.30 -12.97
C GLU A 154 -6.16 -11.93 -14.34
N ALA A 155 -6.42 -11.21 -15.43
CA ALA A 155 -6.08 -11.68 -16.77
C ALA A 155 -4.58 -11.97 -16.93
N LYS A 156 -3.72 -11.11 -16.36
CA LYS A 156 -2.27 -11.30 -16.34
C LYS A 156 -1.86 -12.55 -15.55
N ASN A 157 -2.50 -12.82 -14.41
CA ASN A 157 -2.24 -14.00 -13.59
C ASN A 157 -2.65 -15.29 -14.32
N ILE A 158 -3.84 -15.33 -14.91
CA ILE A 158 -4.30 -16.46 -15.73
C ILE A 158 -3.32 -16.75 -16.88
N ALA A 159 -2.87 -15.70 -17.57
CA ALA A 159 -1.89 -15.84 -18.65
C ALA A 159 -0.52 -16.33 -18.14
N ALA A 160 -0.10 -15.94 -16.94
CA ALA A 160 1.14 -16.44 -16.33
C ALA A 160 1.04 -17.92 -15.96
N GLU A 161 -0.06 -18.34 -15.32
CA GLU A 161 -0.31 -19.74 -14.99
C GLU A 161 -0.38 -20.64 -16.24
N ALA A 162 -1.06 -20.18 -17.29
CA ALA A 162 -1.14 -20.91 -18.55
C ALA A 162 0.27 -21.12 -19.14
N ARG A 163 1.14 -20.10 -19.10
CA ARG A 163 2.53 -20.21 -19.57
C ARG A 163 3.35 -21.20 -18.75
N GLU A 164 3.22 -21.20 -17.43
CA GLU A 164 3.95 -22.16 -16.58
C GLU A 164 3.46 -23.59 -16.81
N LYS A 165 2.15 -23.82 -16.91
CA LYS A 165 1.59 -25.15 -17.25
C LYS A 165 2.11 -25.67 -18.59
N MET A 166 2.18 -24.81 -19.62
CA MET A 166 2.76 -25.19 -20.91
C MET A 166 4.22 -25.62 -20.79
N LYS A 167 5.06 -24.93 -19.99
CA LYS A 167 6.46 -25.34 -19.76
C LYS A 167 6.55 -26.72 -19.11
N THR A 168 5.67 -27.03 -18.15
CA THR A 168 5.66 -28.34 -17.46
C THR A 168 5.19 -29.50 -18.33
N LEU A 169 4.37 -29.24 -19.36
CA LEU A 169 3.90 -30.25 -20.32
C LEU A 169 4.90 -30.48 -21.47
N CYS A 170 5.78 -29.51 -21.73
CA CYS A 170 6.78 -29.55 -22.79
C CYS A 170 8.17 -30.21 -22.49
N PRO A 171 8.40 -31.02 -21.43
CA PRO A 171 9.59 -31.89 -21.39
C PRO A 171 9.53 -33.07 -22.38
N ALA A 172 8.35 -33.35 -22.98
CA ALA A 172 8.10 -34.54 -23.79
C ALA A 172 8.11 -34.29 -25.33
N LEU A 173 8.61 -33.12 -25.77
CA LEU A 173 8.66 -32.73 -27.19
C LEU A 173 10.09 -32.54 -27.74
N VAL A 174 11.09 -33.11 -27.07
CA VAL A 174 12.46 -33.28 -27.59
C VAL A 174 12.74 -34.76 -27.80
#